data_AF-A0A7J6NSJ1-F1
#
_entry.id   AF-A0A7J6NSJ1-F1
#
_cell.length_a   1.000
_cell.length_b   1.000
_cell.length_c   1.000
_cell.angle_alpha   90.00
_cell.angle_beta   90.00
_cell.angle_gamma   90.00
#
_symmetry.space_group_name_H-M   'P 1'
#
loop_
_entity.id
_entity.type
_entity.pdbx_description
1 polymer ?
#
loop_
_entity_poly.entity_id
_entity_poly.type
_entity_poly.pdbx_seq_one_letter_code
_entity_poly.pdbx_strand_id
1 'polypeptide(L)'
;RISEAMVVVRYYAMAIGGRSQSARTYLENNYEGFDNIEDQKELLMHGLKALAKTLQDDATLTTENCSIAIVGEELPFKELNTEELQSLISNLDQTKPEATGATPMDTSE
;
A
#
# COMPACT_ATOMS: atom_id res chain seq x y z
N ARG A 1 7.68 6.12 10.88
CA ARG A 1 7.56 7.06 12.03
C ARG A 1 7.61 6.23 13.31
N ILE A 2 8.50 6.55 14.23
CA ILE A 2 8.34 6.14 15.63
C ILE A 2 7.14 6.92 16.16
N SER A 3 6.18 6.26 16.81
CA SER A 3 5.02 6.95 17.39
C SER A 3 5.50 7.93 18.47
N GLU A 4 4.77 9.02 18.71
CA GLU A 4 5.12 9.97 19.79
C GLU A 4 5.14 9.29 21.18
N ALA A 5 4.48 8.13 21.30
CA ALA A 5 4.50 7.28 22.48
C ALA A 5 5.77 6.39 22.60
N MET A 6 6.77 6.53 21.72
CA MET A 6 8.02 5.76 21.72
C MET A 6 7.79 4.23 21.67
N VAL A 7 6.80 3.79 20.88
CA VAL A 7 6.52 2.37 20.67
C VAL A 7 7.08 1.94 19.31
N VAL A 8 7.90 0.88 19.32
CA VAL A 8 8.39 0.21 18.11
C VAL A 8 7.62 -1.08 17.95
N VAL A 9 6.92 -1.22 16.82
CA VAL A 9 6.15 -2.41 16.49
C VAL A 9 6.66 -2.95 15.16
N ARG A 10 6.73 -4.29 15.04
CA ARG A 10 7.08 -4.98 13.80
C ARG A 10 5.81 -5.28 13.02
N TYR A 11 5.82 -5.00 11.73
CA TYR A 11 4.66 -5.19 10.85
C TYR A 11 5.07 -5.96 9.61
N TYR A 12 4.19 -6.86 9.15
CA TYR A 12 4.28 -7.47 7.83
C TYR A 12 3.91 -6.47 6.73
N ALA A 13 2.85 -5.68 6.98
CA ALA A 13 2.46 -4.56 6.14
C ALA A 13 1.80 -3.47 6.99
N MET A 14 2.01 -2.20 6.63
CA MET A 14 1.47 -1.06 7.38
C MET A 14 1.22 0.12 6.46
N ALA A 15 0.14 0.86 6.73
CA ALA A 15 -0.13 2.16 6.11
C ALA A 15 -0.35 3.22 7.20
N ILE A 16 0.23 4.41 6.99
CA ILE A 16 0.18 5.53 7.93
C ILE A 16 -0.18 6.82 7.20
N GLY A 17 -0.68 7.82 7.93
CA GLY A 17 -1.05 9.13 7.38
C GLY A 17 -2.56 9.30 7.19
N GLY A 18 -2.95 10.37 6.47
CA GLY A 18 -4.35 10.70 6.21
C GLY A 18 -5.03 9.64 5.35
N ARG A 19 -6.28 9.28 5.69
CA ARG A 19 -7.08 8.25 4.97
C ARG A 19 -6.42 6.87 4.85
N SER A 20 -5.42 6.58 5.68
CA SER A 20 -4.69 5.30 5.68
C SER A 20 -5.51 4.08 6.14
N GLN A 21 -6.74 4.27 6.63
CA GLN A 21 -7.60 3.17 7.07
C GLN A 21 -8.03 2.28 5.90
N SER A 22 -8.36 2.83 4.74
CA SER A 22 -8.70 2.03 3.55
C SER A 22 -7.51 1.21 3.01
N ALA A 23 -6.30 1.78 3.09
CA ALA A 23 -5.07 1.04 2.78
C ALA A 23 -4.83 -0.09 3.79
N ARG A 24 -4.98 0.16 5.10
CA ARG A 24 -4.84 -0.87 6.13
C ARG A 24 -5.79 -2.04 5.90
N THR A 25 -7.07 -1.77 5.62
CA THR A 25 -8.04 -2.84 5.29
C THR A 25 -7.63 -3.65 4.07
N TYR A 26 -7.05 -3.03 3.03
CA TYR A 26 -6.51 -3.80 1.91
C TYR A 26 -5.36 -4.71 2.34
N LEU A 27 -4.42 -4.19 3.13
CA LEU A 27 -3.27 -4.95 3.61
C LEU A 27 -3.71 -6.09 4.54
N GLU A 28 -4.64 -5.84 5.47
CA GLU A 28 -5.24 -6.85 6.37
C GLU A 28 -5.90 -8.01 5.61
N ASN A 29 -6.49 -7.74 4.44
CA ASN A 29 -7.14 -8.78 3.63
C ASN A 29 -6.15 -9.56 2.72
N ASN A 30 -4.92 -9.08 2.52
CA ASN A 30 -3.99 -9.64 1.53
C ASN A 30 -2.63 -10.08 2.13
N TYR A 31 -2.30 -9.69 3.36
CA TYR A 31 -0.94 -9.86 3.91
C TYR A 31 -0.50 -11.32 4.00
N GLU A 32 -1.41 -12.26 4.23
CA GLU A 32 -1.11 -13.70 4.32
C GLU A 32 -0.56 -14.26 2.99
N GLY A 33 -0.86 -13.59 1.88
CA GLY A 33 -0.35 -13.98 0.56
C GLY A 33 1.05 -13.45 0.25
N PHE A 34 1.55 -12.45 0.98
CA PHE A 34 2.78 -11.74 0.61
C PHE A 34 4.03 -12.61 0.68
N ASP A 35 4.08 -13.59 1.59
CA ASP A 35 5.21 -14.52 1.71
C ASP A 35 5.30 -15.49 0.51
N ASN A 36 4.21 -15.67 -0.25
CA ASN A 36 4.17 -16.55 -1.41
C ASN A 36 4.41 -15.80 -2.74
N ILE A 37 4.64 -14.48 -2.70
CA ILE A 37 4.90 -13.68 -3.90
C ILE A 37 6.35 -13.86 -4.33
N GLU A 38 6.56 -14.49 -5.49
CA GLU A 38 7.90 -14.65 -6.08
C GLU A 38 8.31 -13.44 -6.93
N ASP A 39 7.36 -12.75 -7.56
CA ASP A 39 7.63 -11.59 -8.40
C ASP A 39 7.53 -10.27 -7.61
N GLN A 40 8.64 -9.57 -7.53
CA GLN A 40 8.71 -8.24 -6.92
C GLN A 40 7.68 -7.26 -7.50
N LYS A 41 7.35 -7.34 -8.80
CA LYS A 41 6.35 -6.46 -9.42
C LYS A 41 4.96 -6.71 -8.87
N GLU A 42 4.62 -7.94 -8.51
CA GLU A 42 3.33 -8.25 -7.91
C GLU A 42 3.19 -7.62 -6.52
N LEU A 43 4.26 -7.70 -5.70
CA LEU A 43 4.29 -7.03 -4.39
C LEU A 43 4.13 -5.50 -4.52
N LEU A 44 4.81 -4.90 -5.51
CA LEU A 44 4.67 -3.48 -5.84
C LEU A 44 3.23 -3.11 -6.22
N MET A 45 2.55 -3.97 -6.98
CA MET A 45 1.16 -3.77 -7.35
C MET A 45 0.22 -3.82 -6.14
N HIS A 46 0.47 -4.67 -5.14
CA HIS A 46 -0.28 -4.65 -3.88
C HIS A 46 -0.11 -3.32 -3.13
N GLY A 47 1.12 -2.78 -3.07
CA GLY A 47 1.38 -1.47 -2.47
C GLY A 47 0.63 -0.33 -3.20
N LEU A 48 0.67 -0.33 -4.53
CA LEU A 48 -0.04 0.66 -5.36
C LEU A 48 -1.56 0.56 -5.22
N LYS A 49 -2.13 -0.64 -5.21
CA LYS A 49 -3.57 -0.87 -4.98
C LYS A 49 -4.00 -0.36 -3.60
N ALA A 50 -3.19 -0.61 -2.56
CA ALA A 50 -3.45 -0.09 -1.23
C ALA A 50 -3.43 1.44 -1.21
N LEU A 51 -2.44 2.06 -1.87
CA LEU A 51 -2.30 3.51 -1.96
C LEU A 51 -3.44 4.16 -2.76
N ALA A 52 -3.85 3.56 -3.89
CA ALA A 52 -4.96 4.05 -4.70
C ALA A 52 -6.26 4.18 -3.89
N LYS A 53 -6.50 3.25 -2.95
CA LYS A 53 -7.67 3.30 -2.05
C LYS A 53 -7.66 4.48 -1.07
N THR A 54 -6.55 5.18 -0.90
CA THR A 54 -6.45 6.37 -0.03
C THR A 54 -6.79 7.67 -0.76
N LEU A 55 -6.86 7.64 -2.09
CA LEU A 55 -7.19 8.78 -2.94
C LEU A 55 -8.69 9.12 -2.87
N GLN A 56 -8.99 10.37 -3.23
CA GLN A 56 -10.38 10.83 -3.43
C GLN A 56 -10.94 10.22 -4.71
N ASP A 57 -12.27 10.18 -4.83
CA ASP A 57 -12.95 9.51 -5.94
C ASP A 57 -12.65 10.14 -7.31
N ASP A 58 -12.19 11.38 -7.34
CA ASP A 58 -11.79 12.15 -8.52
C ASP A 58 -10.27 12.16 -8.76
N ALA A 59 -9.47 11.59 -7.84
CA ALA A 59 -8.02 11.62 -7.90
C ALA A 59 -7.43 10.28 -8.39
N THR A 60 -6.50 10.36 -9.33
CA THR A 60 -5.79 9.21 -9.91
C THR A 60 -4.33 9.19 -9.47
N LEU A 61 -3.72 8.00 -9.44
CA LEU A 61 -2.28 7.88 -9.21
C LEU A 61 -1.51 8.34 -10.46
N THR A 62 -0.49 9.17 -10.23
CA THR A 62 0.43 9.67 -11.26
C THR A 62 1.86 9.57 -10.76
N THR A 63 2.83 9.71 -11.67
CA THR A 63 4.25 9.74 -11.30
C THR A 63 4.65 10.97 -10.48
N GLU A 64 3.78 11.97 -10.35
CA GLU A 64 4.03 13.20 -9.59
C GLU A 64 3.48 13.14 -8.16
N ASN A 65 2.51 12.26 -7.89
CA ASN A 65 1.87 12.13 -6.57
C ASN A 65 2.22 10.82 -5.85
N CYS A 66 3.10 10.01 -6.42
CA CYS A 66 3.52 8.73 -5.90
C CYS A 66 5.03 8.56 -6.05
N SER A 67 5.67 8.01 -5.01
CA SER A 67 7.06 7.58 -5.03
C SER A 67 7.13 6.19 -4.40
N ILE A 68 7.97 5.33 -4.95
CA ILE A 68 8.13 3.97 -4.47
C ILE A 68 9.63 3.67 -4.35
N ALA A 69 10.01 3.06 -3.23
CA ALA A 69 11.34 2.53 -3.02
C ALA A 69 11.28 1.08 -2.53
N ILE A 70 12.28 0.30 -2.92
CA ILE A 70 12.39 -1.13 -2.65
C ILE A 70 13.75 -1.45 -2.02
N VAL A 71 13.79 -2.48 -1.17
CA VAL A 71 15.00 -3.01 -0.54
C VAL A 71 14.81 -4.50 -0.27
N GLY A 72 15.87 -5.28 -0.40
CA GLY A 72 15.87 -6.73 -0.18
C GLY A 72 17.27 -7.26 0.14
N GLU A 73 17.42 -8.58 0.31
CA GLU A 73 18.69 -9.22 0.67
C GLU A 73 19.79 -8.98 -0.39
N GLU A 74 19.44 -9.17 -1.67
CA GLU A 74 20.35 -8.93 -2.80
C GLU A 74 20.09 -7.60 -3.51
N LEU A 75 19.19 -6.77 -2.97
CA LEU A 75 18.78 -5.52 -3.58
C LEU A 75 18.99 -4.34 -2.61
N PRO A 76 20.01 -3.49 -2.82
CA PRO A 76 20.18 -2.30 -2.01
C PRO A 76 18.97 -1.38 -2.19
N PHE A 77 18.75 -0.48 -1.23
CA PHE A 77 17.70 0.53 -1.31
C PHE A 77 17.74 1.23 -2.67
N LYS A 78 16.68 1.07 -3.44
CA LYS A 78 16.50 1.67 -4.76
C LYS A 78 15.16 2.37 -4.81
N GLU A 79 15.17 3.66 -5.14
CA GLU A 79 13.98 4.39 -5.54
C GLU A 79 13.69 4.12 -7.02
N LEU A 80 12.43 3.84 -7.34
CA LEU A 80 11.99 3.59 -8.72
C LEU A 80 12.01 4.90 -9.50
N ASN A 81 12.50 4.84 -10.74
CA ASN A 81 12.50 6.01 -11.61
C ASN A 81 11.11 6.29 -12.19
N THR A 82 10.95 7.45 -12.84
CA THR A 82 9.66 7.87 -13.43
C THR A 82 9.15 6.89 -14.49
N GLU A 83 10.03 6.27 -15.28
CA GLU A 83 9.64 5.33 -16.34
C GLU A 83 9.12 4.00 -15.78
N GLU A 84 9.83 3.44 -14.80
CA GLU A 84 9.46 2.23 -14.07
C GLU A 84 8.14 2.44 -13.33
N LEU A 85 7.99 3.58 -12.66
CA LEU A 85 6.76 3.96 -11.97
C LEU A 85 5.59 4.14 -12.95
N GLN A 86 5.81 4.82 -14.07
CA GLN A 86 4.79 5.01 -15.11
C GLN A 86 4.31 3.66 -15.66
N SER A 87 5.22 2.72 -15.86
CA SER A 87 4.89 1.36 -16.30
C SER A 87 4.00 0.65 -15.28
N LEU A 88 4.33 0.72 -13.98
CA LEU A 88 3.52 0.11 -12.92
C LEU A 88 2.11 0.75 -12.82
N ILE A 89 2.04 2.08 -12.86
CA ILE A 89 0.76 2.82 -12.82
C ILE A 89 -0.11 2.48 -14.04
N SER A 90 0.49 2.33 -15.23
CA SER A 90 -0.24 1.98 -16.45
C SER A 90 -0.81 0.56 -16.41
N ASN A 91 -0.19 -0.35 -15.64
CA ASN A 91 -0.71 -1.70 -15.40
C ASN A 91 -1.71 -1.77 -14.24
N LEU A 92 -1.89 -0.67 -13.50
CA LEU A 92 -2.82 -0.60 -12.37
C LEU A 92 -4.24 -0.35 -12.87
N ASP A 93 -5.14 -1.28 -12.55
CA ASP A 93 -6.57 -1.00 -12.65
C ASP A 93 -6.96 -0.04 -11.52
N GLN A 94 -7.13 1.24 -11.86
CA GLN A 94 -7.52 2.30 -10.93
C GLN A 94 -9.03 2.31 -10.65
N THR A 95 -9.80 1.38 -11.22
CA THR A 95 -11.20 1.23 -10.83
C THR A 95 -11.27 0.85 -9.35
N LYS A 96 -12.19 1.50 -8.63
CA LYS A 96 -12.40 1.28 -7.19
C LYS A 96 -13.55 0.28 -7.05
N PRO A 97 -13.32 -1.04 -6.87
CA PRO A 97 -14.40 -1.95 -6.59
C PRO A 97 -14.84 -1.76 -5.14
N GLU A 98 -16.14 -1.91 -4.93
CA GLU A 98 -16.87 -1.59 -3.71
C GLU A 98 -16.30 -2.22 -2.42
N ALA A 99 -16.59 -1.51 -1.33
CA ALA A 99 -16.38 -1.90 0.04
C ALA A 99 -16.93 -3.30 0.31
N THR A 100 -16.06 -4.23 0.70
CA THR A 100 -16.47 -5.40 1.49
C THR A 100 -15.69 -5.37 2.79
N GLY A 101 -16.42 -5.24 3.90
CA GLY A 101 -15.88 -5.40 5.25
C GLY A 101 -15.58 -4.11 6.00
N ALA A 102 -16.58 -3.23 6.16
CA ALA A 102 -16.66 -2.48 7.40
C ALA A 102 -17.04 -3.48 8.50
N THR A 103 -16.05 -4.04 9.19
CA THR A 103 -16.33 -4.59 10.53
C THR A 103 -16.72 -3.40 11.39
N PRO A 104 -17.93 -3.36 11.99
CA PRO A 104 -18.23 -2.36 12.98
C PRO A 104 -17.20 -2.52 14.08
N MET A 105 -16.41 -1.47 14.29
CA MET A 105 -15.51 -1.38 15.43
C MET A 105 -16.41 -1.29 16.66
N ASP A 106 -16.72 -2.46 17.21
CA ASP A 106 -17.49 -2.65 18.43
C ASP A 106 -16.82 -1.84 19.54
N THR A 107 -17.45 -0.71 19.86
CA THR A 107 -17.15 0.08 21.05
C THR A 107 -18.11 -0.42 22.11
N SER A 108 -17.78 -1.55 22.71
CA SER A 108 -18.45 -2.04 23.92
C SER A 108 -17.56 -1.73 25.13
N GLU A 109 -18.03 -0.72 25.88
CA GLU A 109 -17.82 -0.37 27.31
C GLU A 109 -16.48 -0.65 28.01
#